data_AF-A0A9P4LIC6-F1
#
_entry.id   AF-A0A9P4LIC6-F1
#
_cell.length_a   1.000
_cell.length_b   1.000
_cell.length_c   1.000
_cell.angle_alpha   90.00
_cell.angle_beta   90.00
_cell.angle_gamma   90.00
#
_symmetry.space_group_name_H-M   'P 1'
#
loop_
_entity.id
_entity.type
_entity.pdbx_description
1 polymer ?
#
loop_
_entity_poly.entity_id
_entity_poly.type
_entity_poly.pdbx_seq_one_letter_code
_entity_poly.pdbx_strand_id
1 'polypeptide(L)'
;MKQRITYVVTNPESFAPEQLSVTNSYDQDVLGVKGVRAAKEHRFTFGLYELPRELSTALQQWHELHIRWASSTAYISTAPFTSRVSPGLHIFFTPLKTTSQDTLCTQLHSLIEPDLKCSSNETSIKMPILSERFSMSASSQYYSFLPSISKTVNSLSDLVCQGWDAACEILFTGTKAAAYMDVDYDTITRALVVNVGWPSSPEGGSWDEKIYRNEKDATIEIGVLTHETNPDPEDIQFGGFLTVLGQDASPSIYLFIDKYQFADPLFLASKNLISLRSLAGATDLEAPDWVVPEWGSAALFELAHPTDPETAQQGQWNVSIPLHLRYLPASNSSHTRVPVPWPVVFWACRADEGVKMAANPFDRVHLGYEALFGPKTRFMHVEPKASGGELVEWIDVPVLDLRKTGWVEMGTVGTVVVAFLGLCWVLLRGGKVRGKVEKGKKKQ
;
A
#
# COMPACT_ATOMS: atom_id res chain seq x y z
N MET A 1 -13.01 -7.26 10.66
CA MET A 1 -12.64 -7.75 9.31
C MET A 1 -11.47 -6.95 8.75
N LYS A 2 -10.46 -7.61 8.17
CA LYS A 2 -9.37 -6.94 7.43
C LYS A 2 -9.55 -7.16 5.94
N GLN A 3 -9.30 -6.13 5.15
CA GLN A 3 -9.37 -6.18 3.69
C GLN A 3 -8.05 -5.71 3.10
N ARG A 4 -7.61 -6.37 2.03
CA ARG A 4 -6.52 -5.92 1.18
C ARG A 4 -6.97 -5.96 -0.27
N ILE A 5 -6.88 -4.83 -0.96
CA ILE A 5 -7.21 -4.70 -2.37
C ILE A 5 -5.92 -4.39 -3.12
N THR A 6 -5.52 -5.25 -4.05
CA THR A 6 -4.30 -5.07 -4.83
C THR A 6 -4.67 -4.94 -6.31
N TYR A 7 -4.28 -3.83 -6.92
CA TYR A 7 -4.34 -3.60 -8.36
C TYR A 7 -2.93 -3.77 -8.92
N VAL A 8 -2.77 -4.54 -9.99
CA VAL A 8 -1.54 -4.61 -10.76
C VAL A 8 -1.81 -4.03 -12.14
N VAL A 9 -1.27 -2.84 -12.39
CA VAL A 9 -1.45 -2.09 -13.62
C VAL A 9 -0.87 -2.86 -14.80
N THR A 10 -1.66 -3.03 -15.86
CA THR A 10 -1.26 -3.83 -17.03
C THR A 10 -0.26 -3.11 -17.93
N ASN A 11 -0.35 -1.78 -18.02
CA ASN A 11 0.63 -0.93 -18.70
C ASN A 11 1.05 0.22 -17.76
N PRO A 12 2.29 0.21 -17.24
CA PRO A 12 2.80 1.25 -16.34
C PRO A 12 2.64 2.67 -16.89
N GLU A 13 2.81 2.88 -18.20
CA GLU A 13 2.69 4.21 -18.83
C GLU A 13 1.25 4.75 -18.87
N SER A 14 0.26 3.87 -18.67
CA SER A 14 -1.16 4.24 -18.68
C SER A 14 -1.70 4.64 -17.30
N PHE A 15 -0.90 4.46 -16.25
CA PHE A 15 -1.29 4.81 -14.89
C PHE A 15 -0.82 6.22 -14.57
N ALA A 16 -1.74 7.02 -14.05
CA ALA A 16 -1.48 8.37 -13.59
C ALA A 16 -2.02 8.51 -12.15
N PRO A 17 -1.27 9.09 -11.21
CA PRO A 17 -1.67 9.19 -9.81
C PRO A 17 -3.02 9.90 -9.60
N GLU A 18 -3.41 10.80 -10.50
CA GLU A 18 -4.70 11.52 -10.46
C GLU A 18 -5.91 10.60 -10.66
N GLN A 19 -5.67 9.34 -11.05
CA GLN A 19 -6.68 8.28 -11.11
C GLN A 19 -7.08 7.77 -9.73
N LEU A 20 -6.33 8.14 -8.68
CA LEU A 20 -6.60 7.77 -7.30
C LEU A 20 -6.93 9.03 -6.49
N SER A 21 -7.97 8.93 -5.66
CA SER A 21 -8.35 10.02 -4.75
C SER A 21 -8.69 9.47 -3.38
N VAL A 22 -7.97 9.87 -2.34
CA VAL A 22 -8.29 9.53 -0.95
C VAL A 22 -9.04 10.69 -0.32
N THR A 23 -10.21 10.43 0.27
CA THR A 23 -10.98 11.41 1.02
C THR A 23 -11.24 10.87 2.41
N ASN A 24 -10.64 11.52 3.42
CA ASN A 24 -10.91 11.23 4.81
C ASN A 24 -11.80 12.34 5.36
N SER A 25 -13.06 12.01 5.66
CA SER A 25 -14.04 12.95 6.22
C SER A 25 -14.50 12.46 7.58
N TYR A 26 -15.06 13.37 8.39
CA TYR A 26 -15.60 13.05 9.72
C TYR A 26 -16.67 11.94 9.68
N ASP A 27 -17.40 11.84 8.56
CA ASP A 27 -18.48 10.86 8.36
C ASP A 27 -18.08 9.60 7.58
N GLN A 28 -17.08 9.68 6.67
CA GLN A 28 -16.73 8.55 5.81
C GLN A 28 -15.34 8.68 5.19
N ASP A 29 -14.56 7.60 5.25
CA ASP A 29 -13.28 7.46 4.55
C ASP A 29 -13.51 6.73 3.23
N VAL A 30 -13.04 7.32 2.12
CA VAL A 30 -13.33 6.86 0.76
C VAL A 30 -12.06 6.91 -0.10
N LEU A 31 -11.75 5.79 -0.76
CA LEU A 31 -10.82 5.78 -1.89
C LEU A 31 -11.63 5.74 -3.20
N GLY A 32 -11.41 6.73 -4.06
CA GLY A 32 -11.86 6.73 -5.44
C GLY A 32 -10.78 6.19 -6.36
N VAL A 33 -11.16 5.25 -7.23
CA VAL A 33 -10.35 4.72 -8.32
C VAL A 33 -11.07 5.07 -9.62
N LYS A 34 -10.39 5.73 -10.56
CA LYS A 34 -10.99 6.21 -11.80
C LYS A 34 -10.10 5.93 -13.00
N GLY A 35 -10.57 5.12 -13.93
CA GLY A 35 -9.85 4.85 -15.18
C GLY A 35 -8.65 3.92 -15.06
N VAL A 36 -8.45 3.21 -13.94
CA VAL A 36 -7.26 2.37 -13.72
C VAL A 36 -7.37 1.05 -14.48
N ARG A 37 -6.45 0.78 -15.42
CA ARG A 37 -6.38 -0.51 -16.12
C ARG A 37 -5.44 -1.47 -15.38
N ALA A 38 -6.03 -2.41 -14.65
CA ALA A 38 -5.27 -3.33 -13.81
C ALA A 38 -5.96 -4.69 -13.68
N ALA A 39 -5.17 -5.72 -13.40
CA ALA A 39 -5.67 -6.92 -12.73
C ALA A 39 -5.91 -6.58 -11.25
N LYS A 40 -6.94 -7.15 -10.63
CA LYS A 40 -7.33 -6.87 -9.24
C LYS A 40 -7.41 -8.16 -8.45
N GLU A 41 -6.88 -8.16 -7.24
CA GLU A 41 -7.18 -9.19 -6.23
C GLU A 41 -7.72 -8.51 -4.98
N HIS A 42 -8.84 -9.01 -4.47
CA HIS A 42 -9.44 -8.57 -3.21
C HIS A 42 -9.36 -9.71 -2.21
N ARG A 43 -8.56 -9.49 -1.17
CA ARG A 43 -8.37 -10.40 -0.06
C ARG A 43 -9.16 -9.92 1.15
N PHE A 44 -9.96 -10.81 1.72
CA PHE A 44 -10.67 -10.63 2.97
C PHE A 44 -10.07 -11.56 4.02
N THR A 45 -10.02 -11.08 5.26
CA THR A 45 -9.64 -11.90 6.42
C THR A 45 -10.64 -11.67 7.52
N PHE A 46 -11.34 -12.75 7.87
CA PHE A 46 -12.40 -12.76 8.87
C PHE A 46 -11.95 -13.57 10.09
N GLY A 47 -12.19 -13.03 11.28
CA GLY A 47 -12.19 -13.85 12.48
C GLY A 47 -13.40 -14.79 12.50
N LEU A 48 -13.28 -15.98 13.10
CA LEU A 48 -14.42 -16.92 13.21
C LEU A 48 -15.66 -16.34 13.90
N TYR A 49 -15.49 -15.32 14.75
CA TYR A 49 -16.57 -14.62 15.43
C TYR A 49 -17.30 -13.59 14.55
N GLU A 50 -16.69 -13.20 13.42
CA GLU A 50 -17.24 -12.25 12.45
C GLU A 50 -18.13 -12.94 11.41
N LEU A 51 -18.09 -14.29 11.37
CA LEU A 51 -18.87 -15.09 10.44
C LEU A 51 -20.24 -15.47 11.01
N PRO A 52 -21.27 -15.64 10.16
CA PRO A 52 -22.51 -16.30 10.52
C PRO A 52 -22.25 -17.64 11.23
N ARG A 53 -23.10 -17.99 12.21
CA ARG A 53 -22.91 -19.18 13.05
C ARG A 53 -22.83 -20.45 12.24
N GLU A 54 -23.60 -20.52 11.16
CA GLU A 54 -23.65 -21.61 10.20
C GLU A 54 -22.27 -21.83 9.56
N LEU A 55 -21.65 -20.78 9.04
CA LEU A 55 -20.32 -20.83 8.41
C LEU A 55 -19.22 -21.12 9.44
N SER A 56 -19.27 -20.45 10.59
CA SER A 56 -18.28 -20.65 11.66
C SER A 56 -18.27 -22.10 12.15
N THR A 57 -19.46 -22.69 12.35
CA THR A 57 -19.62 -24.09 12.77
C THR A 57 -19.15 -25.07 11.68
N ALA A 58 -19.43 -24.75 10.42
CA ALA A 58 -19.01 -25.58 9.28
C ALA A 58 -17.48 -25.63 9.16
N LEU A 59 -16.79 -24.50 9.30
CA LEU A 59 -15.34 -24.40 9.24
C LEU A 59 -14.66 -25.18 10.38
N GLN A 60 -15.22 -25.13 11.58
CA GLN A 60 -14.67 -25.82 12.76
C GLN A 60 -14.67 -27.36 12.66
N GLN A 61 -15.25 -27.95 11.61
CA GLN A 61 -15.16 -29.40 11.35
C GLN A 61 -13.83 -29.82 10.72
N TRP A 62 -12.99 -28.87 10.31
CA TRP A 62 -11.78 -29.12 9.53
C TRP A 62 -10.55 -28.68 10.32
N HIS A 63 -9.49 -29.48 10.30
CA HIS A 63 -8.17 -29.05 10.80
C HIS A 63 -7.56 -28.00 9.85
N GLU A 64 -7.71 -28.26 8.56
CA GLU A 64 -7.31 -27.42 7.42
C GLU A 64 -8.34 -27.60 6.31
N LEU A 65 -8.75 -26.50 5.67
CA LEU A 65 -9.68 -26.47 4.54
C LEU A 65 -9.22 -25.38 3.56
N HIS A 66 -8.92 -25.80 2.33
CA HIS A 66 -8.53 -24.93 1.23
C HIS A 66 -9.45 -25.18 0.04
N ILE A 67 -10.26 -24.20 -0.32
CA ILE A 67 -11.11 -24.24 -1.50
C ILE A 67 -10.47 -23.37 -2.57
N ARG A 68 -10.39 -23.88 -3.79
CA ARG A 68 -9.91 -23.16 -4.97
C ARG A 68 -10.93 -23.31 -6.07
N TRP A 69 -11.47 -22.20 -6.54
CA TRP A 69 -12.35 -22.17 -7.70
C TRP A 69 -11.70 -21.37 -8.81
N ALA A 70 -11.72 -21.90 -10.03
CA ALA A 70 -11.32 -21.19 -11.23
C ALA A 70 -12.41 -21.25 -12.30
N SER A 71 -12.65 -20.12 -12.95
CA SER A 71 -13.59 -19.99 -14.06
C SER A 71 -13.13 -20.80 -15.29
N SER A 72 -14.09 -21.20 -16.13
CA SER A 72 -13.79 -21.80 -17.43
C SER A 72 -13.35 -20.79 -18.50
N THR A 73 -13.44 -19.49 -18.21
CA THR A 73 -13.06 -18.42 -19.13
C THR A 73 -11.54 -18.23 -19.14
N ALA A 74 -10.95 -18.23 -20.33
CA ALA A 74 -9.51 -18.00 -20.48
C ALA A 74 -9.13 -16.54 -20.16
N TYR A 75 -7.99 -16.36 -19.49
CA TYR A 75 -7.44 -15.05 -19.16
C TYR A 75 -5.92 -15.10 -19.06
N ILE A 76 -5.27 -13.94 -19.10
CA ILE A 76 -3.83 -13.80 -18.88
C ILE A 76 -3.62 -13.54 -17.39
N SER A 77 -2.90 -14.43 -16.71
CA SER A 77 -2.52 -14.24 -15.31
C SER A 77 -1.47 -13.15 -15.19
N THR A 78 -1.69 -12.25 -14.24
CA THR A 78 -0.77 -11.14 -13.92
C THR A 78 -0.09 -11.46 -12.60
N ALA A 79 1.24 -11.45 -12.56
CA ALA A 79 1.97 -11.60 -11.30
C ALA A 79 1.68 -10.40 -10.38
N PRO A 80 1.67 -10.55 -9.05
CA PRO A 80 2.08 -11.71 -8.28
C PRO A 80 0.93 -12.68 -7.97
N PHE A 81 -0.21 -12.58 -8.66
CA PHE A 81 -1.36 -13.44 -8.37
C PHE A 81 -1.08 -14.89 -8.78
N THR A 82 -0.99 -15.77 -7.77
CA THR A 82 -0.54 -17.16 -7.94
C THR A 82 -1.66 -18.19 -7.97
N SER A 83 -2.93 -17.79 -7.84
CA SER A 83 -4.04 -18.75 -7.91
C SER A 83 -4.14 -19.37 -9.30
N ARG A 84 -3.62 -20.59 -9.43
CA ARG A 84 -3.52 -21.32 -10.69
C ARG A 84 -3.96 -22.75 -10.48
N VAL A 85 -5.24 -23.00 -10.74
CA VAL A 85 -5.83 -24.34 -10.76
C VAL A 85 -6.58 -24.54 -12.08
N SER A 86 -6.83 -25.79 -12.45
CA SER A 86 -7.69 -26.08 -13.61
C SER A 86 -9.12 -25.59 -13.34
N PRO A 87 -9.91 -25.22 -14.36
CA PRO A 87 -11.28 -24.76 -14.17
C PRO A 87 -12.14 -25.73 -13.35
N GLY A 88 -13.02 -25.17 -12.52
CA GLY A 88 -13.86 -25.90 -11.59
C GLY A 88 -13.50 -25.68 -10.14
N LEU A 89 -14.09 -26.51 -9.27
CA LEU A 89 -13.99 -26.45 -7.82
C LEU A 89 -13.03 -27.53 -7.33
N HIS A 90 -11.99 -27.11 -6.62
CA HIS A 90 -11.03 -27.98 -5.94
C HIS A 90 -11.13 -27.72 -4.43
N ILE A 91 -11.18 -28.78 -3.64
CA ILE A 91 -11.23 -28.69 -2.19
C ILE A 91 -10.16 -29.61 -1.63
N PHE A 92 -9.21 -29.03 -0.91
CA PHE A 92 -8.18 -29.74 -0.18
C PHE A 92 -8.50 -29.63 1.30
N PHE A 93 -8.60 -30.75 2.00
CA PHE A 93 -9.07 -30.72 3.38
C PHE A 93 -8.47 -31.83 4.24
N THR A 94 -8.42 -31.54 5.53
CA THR A 94 -8.03 -32.49 6.58
C THR A 94 -9.11 -32.47 7.66
N PRO A 95 -9.94 -33.51 7.79
CA PRO A 95 -11.01 -33.54 8.80
C PRO A 95 -10.46 -33.69 10.22
N LEU A 96 -11.19 -33.19 11.21
CA LEU A 96 -10.91 -33.52 12.60
C LEU A 96 -11.26 -34.99 12.89
N LYS A 97 -10.68 -35.56 13.95
CA LYS A 97 -10.96 -36.94 14.38
C LYS A 97 -12.44 -37.19 14.70
N THR A 98 -13.19 -36.13 15.02
CA THR A 98 -14.61 -36.17 15.36
C THR A 98 -15.54 -35.94 14.17
N THR A 99 -15.00 -35.57 13.01
CA THR A 99 -15.78 -35.19 11.83
C THR A 99 -16.24 -36.44 11.07
N SER A 100 -17.54 -36.51 10.76
CA SER A 100 -18.09 -37.61 9.96
C SER A 100 -17.63 -37.53 8.51
N GLN A 101 -17.54 -38.67 7.83
CA GLN A 101 -17.22 -38.73 6.40
C GLN A 101 -18.31 -38.06 5.54
N ASP A 102 -19.57 -38.07 5.98
CA ASP A 102 -20.68 -37.43 5.26
C ASP A 102 -20.63 -35.89 5.30
N THR A 103 -19.92 -35.31 6.27
CA THR A 103 -19.96 -33.86 6.56
C THR A 103 -19.55 -33.02 5.36
N LEU A 104 -18.56 -33.46 4.58
CA LEU A 104 -18.12 -32.73 3.37
C LEU A 104 -19.27 -32.60 2.38
N CYS A 105 -19.92 -33.72 2.02
CA CYS A 105 -20.98 -33.72 1.02
C CYS A 105 -22.21 -32.94 1.51
N THR A 106 -22.58 -33.08 2.78
CA THR A 106 -23.67 -32.29 3.37
C THR A 106 -23.40 -30.79 3.27
N GLN A 107 -22.17 -30.35 3.58
CA GLN A 107 -21.80 -28.94 3.47
C GLN A 107 -21.76 -28.47 2.01
N LEU A 108 -21.22 -29.27 1.10
CA LEU A 108 -21.16 -28.96 -0.34
C LEU A 108 -22.55 -28.76 -0.93
N HIS A 109 -23.49 -29.67 -0.64
CA HIS A 109 -24.85 -29.58 -1.13
C HIS A 109 -25.62 -28.40 -0.53
N SER A 110 -25.32 -28.04 0.72
CA SER A 110 -25.98 -26.93 1.41
C SER A 110 -25.42 -25.55 1.05
N LEU A 111 -24.10 -25.41 0.87
CA LEU A 111 -23.43 -24.11 0.74
C LEU A 111 -23.02 -23.78 -0.69
N ILE A 112 -22.77 -24.78 -1.54
CA ILE A 112 -22.23 -24.57 -2.88
C ILE A 112 -23.29 -24.84 -3.94
N GLU A 113 -23.65 -26.11 -4.13
CA GLU A 113 -24.67 -26.52 -5.10
C GLU A 113 -25.18 -27.93 -4.77
N PRO A 114 -26.51 -28.14 -4.72
CA PRO A 114 -27.11 -29.43 -4.33
C PRO A 114 -26.82 -30.57 -5.32
N ASP A 115 -26.54 -30.26 -6.58
CA ASP A 115 -26.36 -31.25 -7.65
C ASP A 115 -24.90 -31.74 -7.80
N LEU A 116 -24.01 -31.33 -6.88
CA LEU A 116 -22.61 -31.79 -6.89
C LEU A 116 -22.53 -33.30 -6.69
N LYS A 117 -21.69 -33.95 -7.51
CA LYS A 117 -21.41 -35.39 -7.40
C LYS A 117 -20.56 -35.66 -6.15
N CYS A 118 -21.21 -35.74 -4.99
CA CYS A 118 -20.61 -36.03 -3.70
C CYS A 118 -21.39 -37.14 -2.98
N SER A 119 -20.75 -38.29 -2.76
CA SER A 119 -21.21 -39.43 -1.99
C SER A 119 -20.15 -39.81 -0.96
N SER A 120 -20.54 -40.14 0.26
CA SER A 120 -19.63 -40.11 1.41
C SER A 120 -18.51 -41.15 1.41
N ASN A 121 -18.66 -42.28 0.72
CA ASN A 121 -17.70 -43.38 0.83
C ASN A 121 -16.53 -43.33 -0.16
N GLU A 122 -16.58 -42.55 -1.26
CA GLU A 122 -15.55 -42.63 -2.33
C GLU A 122 -15.26 -41.31 -3.07
N THR A 123 -15.71 -40.16 -2.57
CA THR A 123 -15.64 -38.92 -3.37
C THR A 123 -14.40 -38.08 -3.23
N SER A 124 -13.54 -38.39 -2.26
CA SER A 124 -12.24 -37.73 -2.14
C SER A 124 -11.10 -38.70 -2.44
N ILE A 125 -10.06 -38.17 -3.05
CA ILE A 125 -8.78 -38.87 -3.22
C ILE A 125 -7.86 -38.53 -2.06
N LYS A 126 -7.06 -39.49 -1.62
CA LYS A 126 -5.99 -39.24 -0.65
C LYS A 126 -4.78 -38.64 -1.36
N MET A 127 -4.22 -37.59 -0.80
CA MET A 127 -3.01 -36.98 -1.34
C MET A 127 -1.78 -37.83 -0.98
N PRO A 128 -0.82 -38.01 -1.91
CA PRO A 128 0.40 -38.73 -1.63
C PRO A 128 1.25 -37.95 -0.63
N ILE A 129 1.59 -38.59 0.50
CA ILE A 129 2.50 -38.01 1.50
C ILE A 129 3.93 -38.20 0.99
N LEU A 130 4.49 -37.16 0.36
CA LEU A 130 5.86 -37.21 -0.16
C LEU A 130 6.92 -37.11 0.94
N SER A 131 6.58 -36.52 2.10
CA SER A 131 7.42 -36.49 3.30
C SER A 131 6.59 -36.13 4.54
N GLU A 132 6.58 -37.00 5.55
CA GLU A 132 5.87 -36.77 6.82
C GLU A 132 6.40 -35.55 7.61
N ARG A 133 7.63 -35.10 7.32
CA ARG A 133 8.30 -34.03 8.09
C ARG A 133 8.09 -32.62 7.54
N PHE A 134 7.51 -32.49 6.34
CA PHE A 134 7.32 -31.21 5.63
C PHE A 134 5.95 -31.10 4.92
N SER A 135 4.98 -31.96 5.25
CA SER A 135 3.66 -31.93 4.61
C SER A 135 2.85 -30.72 5.08
N MET A 136 2.99 -29.60 4.37
CA MET A 136 2.06 -28.45 4.39
C MET A 136 0.79 -28.73 3.55
N SER A 137 0.58 -29.98 3.14
CA SER A 137 -0.48 -30.36 2.19
C SER A 137 -1.59 -31.11 2.92
N ALA A 138 -2.83 -30.75 2.60
CA ALA A 138 -4.01 -31.39 3.17
C ALA A 138 -4.07 -32.89 2.81
N SER A 139 -4.73 -33.67 3.68
CA SER A 139 -4.76 -35.13 3.57
C SER A 139 -5.57 -35.66 2.38
N SER A 140 -6.58 -34.91 1.95
CA SER A 140 -7.54 -35.33 0.93
C SER A 140 -7.86 -34.20 -0.06
N GLN A 141 -8.25 -34.57 -1.27
CA GLN A 141 -8.73 -33.65 -2.31
C GLN A 141 -10.08 -34.11 -2.88
N TYR A 142 -10.97 -33.16 -3.11
CA TYR A 142 -12.20 -33.29 -3.88
C TYR A 142 -12.14 -32.37 -5.10
N TYR A 143 -12.66 -32.82 -6.23
CA TYR A 143 -12.79 -32.02 -7.44
C TYR A 143 -14.18 -32.19 -8.05
N SER A 144 -14.77 -31.08 -8.47
CA SER A 144 -15.96 -31.05 -9.31
C SER A 144 -15.85 -29.96 -10.36
N PHE A 145 -16.29 -30.26 -11.57
CA PHE A 145 -16.37 -29.22 -12.60
C PHE A 145 -17.51 -28.26 -12.27
N LEU A 146 -17.17 -27.00 -12.01
CA LEU A 146 -18.10 -25.93 -11.71
C LEU A 146 -17.75 -24.71 -12.58
N PRO A 147 -18.41 -24.50 -13.73
CA PRO A 147 -18.02 -23.49 -14.71
C PRO A 147 -18.28 -22.05 -14.22
N SER A 148 -19.22 -21.85 -13.30
CA SER A 148 -19.54 -20.53 -12.74
C SER A 148 -19.87 -20.66 -11.25
N ILE A 149 -19.36 -19.72 -10.46
CA ILE A 149 -19.64 -19.63 -9.02
C ILE A 149 -20.89 -18.80 -8.70
N SER A 150 -21.60 -18.28 -9.72
CA SER A 150 -22.71 -17.34 -9.54
C SER A 150 -23.81 -17.84 -8.60
N LYS A 151 -24.16 -19.12 -8.66
CA LYS A 151 -25.18 -19.72 -7.78
C LYS A 151 -24.72 -19.70 -6.31
N THR A 152 -23.51 -20.17 -6.06
CA THR A 152 -22.87 -20.16 -4.74
C THR A 152 -22.76 -18.75 -4.18
N VAL A 153 -22.34 -17.79 -5.00
CA VAL A 153 -22.26 -16.37 -4.63
C VAL A 153 -23.62 -15.79 -4.25
N ASN A 154 -24.70 -16.14 -4.96
CA ASN A 154 -26.06 -15.73 -4.58
C ASN A 154 -26.46 -16.31 -3.21
N SER A 155 -26.26 -17.62 -3.01
CA SER A 155 -26.61 -18.27 -1.74
C SER A 155 -25.81 -17.71 -0.56
N LEU A 156 -24.52 -17.42 -0.76
CA LEU A 156 -23.69 -16.78 0.25
C LEU A 156 -24.10 -15.32 0.49
N SER A 157 -24.47 -14.58 -0.55
CA SER A 157 -24.99 -13.21 -0.42
C SER A 157 -26.25 -13.17 0.45
N ASP A 158 -27.20 -14.09 0.23
CA ASP A 158 -28.43 -14.18 1.00
C ASP A 158 -28.14 -14.53 2.48
N LEU A 159 -27.18 -15.43 2.73
CA LEU A 159 -26.77 -15.85 4.06
C LEU A 159 -26.04 -14.75 4.83
N VAL A 160 -25.13 -14.02 4.16
CA VAL A 160 -24.21 -13.06 4.79
C VAL A 160 -24.82 -11.66 4.87
N CYS A 161 -25.40 -11.15 3.77
CA CYS A 161 -25.89 -9.77 3.71
C CYS A 161 -27.28 -9.59 4.34
N GLN A 162 -28.00 -10.70 4.61
CA GLN A 162 -29.38 -10.76 5.14
C GLN A 162 -30.42 -9.88 4.38
N GLY A 163 -30.04 -9.30 3.23
CA GLY A 163 -30.87 -8.44 2.36
C GLY A 163 -30.91 -6.94 2.69
N TRP A 164 -30.04 -6.42 3.57
CA TRP A 164 -30.14 -5.02 4.06
C TRP A 164 -28.90 -4.16 3.78
N ASP A 165 -27.75 -4.78 3.47
CA ASP A 165 -26.51 -4.04 3.21
C ASP A 165 -26.21 -3.97 1.71
N ALA A 166 -26.58 -2.84 1.09
CA ALA A 166 -26.33 -2.59 -0.33
C ALA A 166 -24.83 -2.67 -0.70
N ALA A 167 -23.92 -2.31 0.22
CA ALA A 167 -22.49 -2.42 -0.05
C ALA A 167 -22.04 -3.90 -0.09
N CYS A 168 -22.61 -4.73 0.79
CA CYS A 168 -22.42 -6.18 0.78
C CYS A 168 -22.92 -6.80 -0.52
N GLU A 169 -24.13 -6.45 -0.98
CA GLU A 169 -24.70 -6.98 -2.23
C GLU A 169 -23.89 -6.59 -3.48
N ILE A 170 -23.38 -5.36 -3.54
CA ILE A 170 -22.50 -4.90 -4.62
C ILE A 170 -21.22 -5.75 -4.67
N LEU A 171 -20.63 -6.04 -3.51
CA LEU A 171 -19.43 -6.86 -3.41
C LEU A 171 -19.66 -8.27 -3.98
N PHE A 172 -20.73 -8.96 -3.54
CA PHE A 172 -21.05 -10.30 -4.05
C PHE A 172 -21.40 -10.28 -5.55
N THR A 173 -22.05 -9.23 -6.03
CA THR A 173 -22.36 -9.09 -7.47
C THR A 173 -21.08 -9.03 -8.31
N GLY A 174 -20.04 -8.30 -7.86
CA GLY A 174 -18.73 -8.27 -8.53
C GLY A 174 -18.01 -9.62 -8.56
N THR A 175 -18.15 -10.42 -7.50
CA THR A 175 -17.55 -11.77 -7.39
C THR A 175 -18.05 -12.75 -8.45
N LYS A 176 -19.25 -12.55 -9.02
CA LYS A 176 -19.78 -13.39 -10.09
C LYS A 176 -18.92 -13.37 -11.36
N ALA A 177 -18.24 -12.24 -11.60
CA ALA A 177 -17.35 -12.03 -12.74
C ALA A 177 -15.88 -12.39 -12.45
N ALA A 178 -15.58 -12.94 -11.27
CA ALA A 178 -14.22 -13.30 -10.90
C ALA A 178 -13.67 -14.43 -11.78
N ALA A 179 -12.35 -14.39 -12.02
CA ALA A 179 -11.64 -15.45 -12.70
C ALA A 179 -11.26 -16.60 -11.76
N TYR A 180 -10.99 -16.27 -10.50
CA TYR A 180 -10.76 -17.26 -9.44
C TYR A 180 -11.26 -16.77 -8.09
N MET A 181 -11.52 -17.73 -7.19
CA MET A 181 -11.84 -17.50 -5.79
C MET A 181 -11.15 -18.57 -4.95
N ASP A 182 -10.33 -18.14 -4.00
CA ASP A 182 -9.64 -19.00 -3.05
C ASP A 182 -10.18 -18.76 -1.65
N VAL A 183 -10.39 -19.83 -0.90
CA VAL A 183 -10.79 -19.78 0.50
C VAL A 183 -9.83 -20.64 1.29
N ASP A 184 -9.28 -20.07 2.36
CA ASP A 184 -8.34 -20.73 3.25
C ASP A 184 -8.81 -20.63 4.69
N TYR A 185 -8.79 -21.78 5.36
CA TYR A 185 -9.05 -21.88 6.78
C TYR A 185 -8.16 -22.95 7.39
N ASP A 186 -7.59 -22.63 8.55
CA ASP A 186 -6.87 -23.59 9.37
C ASP A 186 -7.09 -23.33 10.86
N THR A 187 -6.91 -24.38 11.66
CA THR A 187 -7.15 -24.32 13.11
C THR A 187 -6.08 -23.55 13.90
N ILE A 188 -4.93 -23.25 13.30
CA ILE A 188 -3.83 -22.51 13.93
C ILE A 188 -4.13 -21.01 13.87
N THR A 189 -4.43 -20.49 12.68
CA THR A 189 -4.75 -19.08 12.45
C THR A 189 -6.15 -18.74 12.94
N ARG A 190 -7.08 -19.71 12.94
CA ARG A 190 -8.50 -19.53 13.31
C ARG A 190 -9.15 -18.36 12.57
N ALA A 191 -8.73 -18.13 11.33
CA ALA A 191 -9.23 -17.08 10.48
C ALA A 191 -9.63 -17.67 9.12
N LEU A 192 -10.68 -17.11 8.53
CA LEU A 192 -11.06 -17.40 7.15
C LEU A 192 -10.42 -16.34 6.27
N VAL A 193 -9.60 -16.76 5.31
CA VAL A 193 -9.04 -15.88 4.29
C VAL A 193 -9.74 -16.17 2.96
N VAL A 194 -10.24 -15.15 2.29
CA VAL A 194 -10.90 -15.27 0.99
C VAL A 194 -10.18 -14.36 0.01
N ASN A 195 -9.66 -14.91 -1.09
CA ASN A 195 -9.06 -14.13 -2.17
C ASN A 195 -9.95 -14.25 -3.41
N VAL A 196 -10.30 -13.12 -4.02
CA VAL A 196 -11.08 -13.07 -5.25
C VAL A 196 -10.28 -12.29 -6.28
N GLY A 197 -10.10 -12.85 -7.48
CA GLY A 197 -9.25 -12.26 -8.51
C GLY A 197 -9.97 -11.98 -9.82
N TRP A 198 -9.66 -10.83 -10.40
CA TRP A 198 -10.15 -10.39 -11.70
C TRP A 198 -8.97 -9.97 -12.59
N PRO A 199 -8.84 -10.53 -13.81
CA PRO A 199 -7.78 -10.14 -14.74
C PRO A 199 -7.99 -8.73 -15.31
N SER A 200 -9.24 -8.25 -15.34
CA SER A 200 -9.63 -6.92 -15.78
C SER A 200 -10.97 -6.53 -15.16
N SER A 201 -11.36 -5.26 -15.27
CA SER A 201 -12.68 -4.77 -14.85
C SER A 201 -13.81 -5.56 -15.53
N PRO A 202 -14.87 -5.97 -14.80
CA PRO A 202 -16.02 -6.69 -15.34
C PRO A 202 -16.78 -5.94 -16.44
N GLU A 203 -16.77 -4.61 -16.40
CA GLU A 203 -17.45 -3.75 -17.40
C GLU A 203 -16.64 -3.58 -18.69
N GLY A 204 -15.41 -4.12 -18.74
CA GLY A 204 -14.49 -4.00 -19.86
C GLY A 204 -13.71 -2.68 -19.81
N GLY A 205 -12.39 -2.78 -19.70
CA GLY A 205 -11.51 -1.62 -19.69
C GLY A 205 -10.94 -1.31 -18.31
N SER A 206 -11.36 -0.20 -17.71
CA SER A 206 -10.81 0.35 -16.46
C SER A 206 -11.67 0.05 -15.24
N TRP A 207 -11.05 0.10 -14.07
CA TRP A 207 -11.73 0.16 -12.78
C TRP A 207 -12.14 1.60 -12.50
N ASP A 208 -13.43 1.78 -12.27
CA ASP A 208 -14.07 3.02 -11.90
C ASP A 208 -14.95 2.76 -10.67
N GLU A 209 -14.37 2.83 -9.48
CA GLU A 209 -15.02 2.38 -8.24
C GLU A 209 -14.70 3.30 -7.05
N LYS A 210 -15.59 3.25 -6.04
CA LYS A 210 -15.40 3.90 -4.76
C LYS A 210 -15.38 2.85 -3.66
N ILE A 211 -14.31 2.84 -2.89
CA ILE A 211 -14.10 1.92 -1.78
C ILE A 211 -14.37 2.69 -0.50
N TYR A 212 -15.34 2.22 0.27
CA TYR A 212 -15.82 2.86 1.49
C TYR A 212 -15.35 2.08 2.72
N ARG A 213 -14.88 2.79 3.75
CA ARG A 213 -14.66 2.20 5.06
C ARG A 213 -15.96 2.22 5.87
N ASN A 214 -16.63 1.06 5.97
CA ASN A 214 -17.94 0.95 6.63
C ASN A 214 -17.86 1.02 8.16
N GLU A 215 -16.79 0.49 8.76
CA GLU A 215 -16.59 0.47 10.22
C GLU A 215 -15.28 1.19 10.58
N LYS A 216 -15.27 1.93 11.70
CA LYS A 216 -14.07 2.68 12.14
C LYS A 216 -12.88 1.79 12.46
N ASP A 217 -13.14 0.56 12.90
CA ASP A 217 -12.11 -0.41 13.28
C ASP A 217 -11.69 -1.32 12.10
N ALA A 218 -12.37 -1.22 10.94
CA ALA A 218 -12.01 -1.99 9.76
C ALA A 218 -10.71 -1.46 9.15
N THR A 219 -9.77 -2.36 8.86
CA THR A 219 -8.53 -2.02 8.15
C THR A 219 -8.69 -2.40 6.68
N ILE A 220 -8.56 -1.41 5.79
CA ILE A 220 -8.55 -1.62 4.34
C ILE A 220 -7.20 -1.15 3.80
N GLU A 221 -6.36 -2.10 3.43
CA GLU A 221 -5.09 -1.86 2.75
C GLU A 221 -5.35 -1.83 1.24
N ILE A 222 -4.96 -0.77 0.55
CA ILE A 222 -5.00 -0.69 -0.90
C ILE A 222 -3.59 -0.58 -1.44
N GLY A 223 -3.26 -1.43 -2.42
CA GLY A 223 -2.05 -1.34 -3.22
C GLY A 223 -2.36 -1.19 -4.70
N VAL A 224 -1.72 -0.24 -5.37
CA VAL A 224 -1.73 -0.08 -6.82
C VAL A 224 -0.30 -0.21 -7.31
N LEU A 225 0.02 -1.35 -7.89
CA LEU A 225 1.36 -1.78 -8.24
C LEU A 225 1.57 -1.75 -9.75
N THR A 226 2.78 -1.41 -10.18
CA THR A 226 3.26 -1.43 -11.56
C THR A 226 4.46 -2.35 -11.63
N HIS A 227 4.55 -3.14 -12.71
CA HIS A 227 5.74 -3.93 -12.97
C HIS A 227 6.93 -3.02 -13.29
N GLU A 228 8.04 -3.23 -12.58
CA GLU A 228 9.30 -2.59 -12.91
C GLU A 228 10.15 -3.53 -13.75
N THR A 229 10.88 -2.96 -14.71
CA THR A 229 11.80 -3.74 -15.55
C THR A 229 13.01 -4.15 -14.70
N ASN A 230 13.13 -5.45 -14.42
CA ASN A 230 14.29 -6.01 -13.74
C ASN A 230 15.26 -6.62 -14.78
N PRO A 231 16.58 -6.35 -14.70
CA PRO A 231 17.57 -7.06 -15.52
C PRO A 231 17.59 -8.59 -15.32
N ASP A 232 17.17 -9.07 -14.14
CA ASP A 232 17.12 -10.50 -13.84
C ASP A 232 15.70 -11.06 -14.05
N PRO A 233 15.48 -12.00 -15.00
CA PRO A 233 14.15 -12.48 -15.39
C PRO A 233 13.47 -13.38 -14.33
N GLU A 234 14.20 -13.79 -13.30
CA GLU A 234 13.69 -14.63 -12.21
C GLU A 234 13.08 -13.80 -11.06
N ASP A 235 13.41 -12.51 -10.97
CA ASP A 235 12.98 -11.62 -9.89
C ASP A 235 11.86 -10.68 -10.36
N ILE A 236 10.73 -10.74 -9.66
CA ILE A 236 9.58 -9.89 -9.96
C ILE A 236 9.62 -8.66 -9.06
N GLN A 237 9.86 -7.50 -9.67
CA GLN A 237 9.90 -6.21 -8.97
C GLN A 237 8.63 -5.41 -9.27
N PHE A 238 8.08 -4.80 -8.22
CA PHE A 238 6.92 -3.92 -8.30
C PHE A 238 7.25 -2.57 -7.66
N GLY A 239 6.96 -1.50 -8.39
CA GLY A 239 6.80 -0.16 -7.84
C GLY A 239 5.31 0.10 -7.61
N GLY A 240 4.96 1.13 -6.84
CA GLY A 240 3.56 1.51 -6.74
C GLY A 240 3.16 2.29 -5.50
N PHE A 241 1.86 2.45 -5.38
CA PHE A 241 1.19 3.17 -4.32
C PHE A 241 0.61 2.17 -3.30
N LEU A 242 0.91 2.35 -2.02
CA LEU A 242 0.33 1.59 -0.90
C LEU A 242 -0.32 2.57 0.07
N THR A 243 -1.54 2.28 0.54
CA THR A 243 -2.25 3.12 1.51
C THR A 243 -3.19 2.31 2.40
N VAL A 244 -3.39 2.76 3.62
CA VAL A 244 -4.38 2.22 4.56
C VAL A 244 -5.50 3.23 4.76
N LEU A 245 -6.72 2.86 4.34
CA LEU A 245 -7.87 3.76 4.33
C LEU A 245 -8.25 4.22 5.75
N GLY A 246 -8.30 5.54 5.95
CA GLY A 246 -8.63 6.19 7.23
C GLY A 246 -7.50 6.19 8.28
N GLN A 247 -6.30 5.74 7.92
CA GLN A 247 -5.06 6.04 8.66
C GLN A 247 -4.18 6.99 7.85
N ASP A 248 -4.10 6.76 6.54
CA ASP A 248 -3.32 7.57 5.63
C ASP A 248 -4.20 8.63 4.95
N ALA A 249 -3.80 9.90 5.04
CA ALA A 249 -4.51 11.03 4.42
C ALA A 249 -4.14 11.26 2.94
N SER A 250 -2.96 10.76 2.54
CA SER A 250 -2.40 10.74 1.20
C SER A 250 -1.11 9.91 1.24
N PRO A 251 -0.54 9.45 0.10
CA PRO A 251 0.90 9.22 0.07
C PRO A 251 1.56 10.57 0.38
N SER A 252 2.22 10.71 1.53
CA SER A 252 2.95 11.92 1.87
C SER A 252 4.42 11.60 2.09
N ILE A 253 5.26 12.17 1.22
CA ILE A 253 6.70 12.20 1.38
C ILE A 253 7.03 13.58 1.94
N TYR A 254 6.87 13.73 3.23
CA TYR A 254 7.17 14.99 3.88
C TYR A 254 8.70 15.25 3.98
N LEU A 255 9.56 14.21 3.93
CA LEU A 255 11.02 14.35 3.92
C LEU A 255 11.63 13.89 2.60
N PHE A 256 12.58 14.66 2.05
CA PHE A 256 13.30 14.32 0.83
C PHE A 256 14.80 14.64 0.93
N ILE A 257 15.57 14.05 0.02
CA ILE A 257 17.04 14.16 -0.06
C ILE A 257 17.40 15.00 -1.29
N ASP A 258 18.13 16.08 -1.10
CA ASP A 258 18.68 16.87 -2.20
C ASP A 258 19.95 16.22 -2.74
N LYS A 259 19.82 15.49 -3.86
CA LYS A 259 20.94 14.80 -4.51
C LYS A 259 22.11 15.73 -4.89
N TYR A 260 21.84 17.00 -5.20
CA TYR A 260 22.90 17.92 -5.64
C TYR A 260 23.77 18.35 -4.46
N GLN A 261 23.20 18.42 -3.25
CA GLN A 261 23.93 18.69 -2.02
C GLN A 261 24.97 17.59 -1.73
N PHE A 262 24.70 16.35 -2.11
CA PHE A 262 25.59 15.20 -1.93
C PHE A 262 26.55 14.96 -3.09
N ALA A 263 26.66 15.88 -4.05
CA ALA A 263 27.63 15.79 -5.13
C ALA A 263 29.00 16.39 -4.76
N ASP A 264 29.06 17.30 -3.79
CA ASP A 264 30.29 17.97 -3.38
C ASP A 264 31.10 17.13 -2.36
N PRO A 265 32.32 16.68 -2.69
CA PRO A 265 33.18 15.92 -1.79
C PRO A 265 33.52 16.65 -0.49
N LEU A 266 33.63 17.99 -0.49
CA LEU A 266 33.93 18.77 0.71
C LEU A 266 32.74 18.77 1.66
N PHE A 267 31.54 18.92 1.11
CA PHE A 267 30.31 18.81 1.88
C PHE A 267 30.15 17.42 2.50
N LEU A 268 30.36 16.37 1.71
CA LEU A 268 30.31 14.97 2.17
C LEU A 268 31.30 14.71 3.31
N ALA A 269 32.57 15.12 3.14
CA ALA A 269 33.60 14.95 4.17
C ALA A 269 33.24 15.66 5.48
N SER A 270 32.64 16.86 5.42
CA SER A 270 32.19 17.60 6.61
C SER A 270 31.08 16.91 7.41
N LYS A 271 30.40 15.93 6.79
CA LYS A 271 29.27 15.20 7.36
C LYS A 271 29.60 13.74 7.70
N ASN A 272 30.89 13.37 7.61
CA ASN A 272 31.36 11.99 7.73
C ASN A 272 30.70 11.04 6.71
N LEU A 273 30.47 11.54 5.49
CA LEU A 273 29.95 10.78 4.35
C LEU A 273 31.05 10.65 3.29
N ILE A 274 31.12 9.50 2.62
CA ILE A 274 32.02 9.26 1.48
C ILE A 274 31.28 9.51 0.18
N SER A 275 30.09 8.94 0.02
CA SER A 275 29.29 9.08 -1.20
C SER A 275 27.82 8.72 -0.99
N LEU A 276 26.95 9.28 -1.83
CA LEU A 276 25.60 8.79 -2.07
C LEU A 276 25.67 7.72 -3.17
N ARG A 277 25.49 6.44 -2.81
CA ARG A 277 25.64 5.29 -3.72
C ARG A 277 24.41 5.03 -4.56
N SER A 278 23.22 5.22 -3.99
CA SER A 278 21.94 5.04 -4.67
C SER A 278 20.89 5.95 -4.05
N LEU A 279 19.98 6.47 -4.89
CA LEU A 279 18.80 7.22 -4.49
C LEU A 279 17.64 6.86 -5.44
N ALA A 280 16.52 6.43 -4.87
CA ALA A 280 15.31 6.04 -5.59
C ALA A 280 14.07 6.68 -4.93
N GLY A 281 13.00 6.90 -5.71
CA GLY A 281 11.77 7.57 -5.28
C GLY A 281 11.75 9.07 -5.55
N ALA A 282 10.96 9.84 -4.78
CA ALA A 282 10.72 11.25 -5.06
C ALA A 282 11.94 12.15 -4.79
N THR A 283 12.45 12.77 -5.86
CA THR A 283 13.62 13.65 -5.82
C THR A 283 13.34 15.09 -6.25
N ASP A 284 12.08 15.44 -6.50
CA ASP A 284 11.70 16.83 -6.79
C ASP A 284 11.99 17.70 -5.57
N LEU A 285 12.73 18.79 -5.76
CA LEU A 285 13.19 19.66 -4.66
C LEU A 285 12.21 20.78 -4.33
N GLU A 286 11.23 21.03 -5.19
CA GLU A 286 10.34 22.19 -5.13
C GLU A 286 8.87 21.81 -4.96
N ALA A 287 8.47 20.60 -5.38
CA ALA A 287 7.08 20.15 -5.24
C ALA A 287 6.66 20.05 -3.75
N PRO A 288 5.52 20.64 -3.36
CA PRO A 288 4.98 20.43 -2.01
C PRO A 288 4.44 19.01 -1.85
N ASP A 289 4.21 18.58 -0.61
CA ASP A 289 3.83 17.20 -0.28
C ASP A 289 2.58 16.72 -1.04
N TRP A 290 1.57 17.59 -1.17
CA TRP A 290 0.30 17.28 -1.84
C TRP A 290 0.39 17.21 -3.38
N VAL A 291 1.56 17.42 -3.98
CA VAL A 291 1.78 17.31 -5.45
C VAL A 291 2.64 16.09 -5.80
N VAL A 292 3.34 15.50 -4.83
CA VAL A 292 4.24 14.37 -5.07
C VAL A 292 3.47 13.05 -4.98
N PRO A 293 3.40 12.25 -6.06
CA PRO A 293 2.58 11.05 -6.09
C PRO A 293 3.26 9.78 -5.58
N GLU A 294 4.60 9.78 -5.56
CA GLU A 294 5.40 8.62 -5.20
C GLU A 294 5.35 8.39 -3.67
N TRP A 295 5.59 7.14 -3.23
CA TRP A 295 5.64 6.77 -1.82
C TRP A 295 7.09 6.58 -1.35
N GLY A 296 7.54 7.48 -0.48
CA GLY A 296 8.89 7.51 0.08
C GLY A 296 10.05 7.81 -0.88
N SER A 297 11.24 7.89 -0.30
CA SER A 297 12.51 7.77 -1.03
C SER A 297 13.42 6.78 -0.29
N ALA A 298 14.22 6.04 -1.05
CA ALA A 298 15.21 5.11 -0.52
C ALA A 298 16.60 5.58 -0.94
N ALA A 299 17.51 5.69 0.02
CA ALA A 299 18.87 6.15 -0.21
C ALA A 299 19.90 5.25 0.45
N LEU A 300 20.99 4.97 -0.26
CA LEU A 300 22.15 4.25 0.25
C LEU A 300 23.33 5.21 0.34
N PHE A 301 23.77 5.48 1.57
CA PHE A 301 24.95 6.30 1.84
C PHE A 301 26.13 5.42 2.26
N GLU A 302 27.31 5.78 1.75
CA GLU A 302 28.58 5.25 2.24
C GLU A 302 29.15 6.19 3.31
N LEU A 303 29.42 5.64 4.49
CA LEU A 303 29.85 6.41 5.66
C LEU A 303 31.38 6.43 5.79
N ALA A 304 31.93 7.56 6.23
CA ALA A 304 33.36 7.69 6.50
C ALA A 304 33.69 7.15 7.89
N HIS A 305 34.36 6.00 7.97
CA HIS A 305 34.72 5.41 9.27
C HIS A 305 36.06 5.95 9.78
N PRO A 306 36.22 6.14 11.11
CA PRO A 306 37.49 6.55 11.69
C PRO A 306 38.55 5.46 11.46
N THR A 307 39.69 5.85 10.87
CA THR A 307 40.80 4.93 10.56
C THR A 307 41.77 4.78 11.72
N ASP A 308 41.84 5.78 12.60
CA ASP A 308 42.74 5.78 13.76
C ASP A 308 42.07 5.22 15.02
N PRO A 309 42.68 4.23 15.69
CA PRO A 309 42.12 3.57 16.87
C PRO A 309 42.03 4.50 18.09
N GLU A 310 42.86 5.55 18.18
CA GLU A 310 42.78 6.55 19.25
C GLU A 310 41.52 7.43 19.11
N THR A 311 41.18 7.82 17.87
CA THR A 311 39.98 8.59 17.54
C THR A 311 38.70 7.76 17.71
N ALA A 312 38.77 6.45 17.44
CA ALA A 312 37.66 5.52 17.67
C ALA A 312 37.33 5.34 19.17
N GLN A 313 38.31 5.54 20.06
CA GLN A 313 38.13 5.38 21.51
C GLN A 313 37.78 6.69 22.24
N GLN A 314 38.04 7.87 21.65
CA GLN A 314 37.90 9.16 22.33
C GLN A 314 36.51 9.82 22.26
N GLY A 315 35.56 9.28 21.48
CA GLY A 315 34.14 9.57 21.67
C GLY A 315 33.42 10.30 20.51
N GLN A 316 32.12 10.02 20.43
CA GLN A 316 31.09 10.64 19.58
C GLN A 316 31.47 10.89 18.12
N TRP A 317 31.67 9.81 17.35
CA TRP A 317 31.62 9.88 15.90
C TRP A 317 30.15 10.01 15.46
N ASN A 318 29.78 11.17 14.91
CA ASN A 318 28.43 11.45 14.42
C ASN A 318 28.39 11.52 12.89
N VAL A 319 27.36 10.91 12.30
CA VAL A 319 27.06 11.06 10.88
C VAL A 319 25.84 11.95 10.76
N SER A 320 25.87 12.91 9.85
CA SER A 320 24.79 13.88 9.66
C SER A 320 24.29 13.87 8.23
N ILE A 321 23.09 13.36 8.01
CA ILE A 321 22.44 13.36 6.70
C ILE A 321 21.44 14.52 6.68
N PRO A 322 21.69 15.61 5.92
CA PRO A 322 20.70 16.67 5.76
C PRO A 322 19.50 16.14 4.99
N LEU A 323 18.31 16.32 5.57
CA LEU A 323 17.03 16.03 4.95
C LEU A 323 16.26 17.35 4.83
N HIS A 324 15.52 17.49 3.74
CA HIS A 324 14.65 18.62 3.50
C HIS A 324 13.20 18.23 3.74
N LEU A 325 12.43 19.19 4.23
CA LEU A 325 11.03 18.99 4.57
C LEU A 325 10.15 19.67 3.51
N ARG A 326 9.17 18.95 2.96
CA ARG A 326 8.15 19.51 2.07
C ARG A 326 7.13 20.30 2.86
N TYR A 327 6.47 21.24 2.18
CA TYR A 327 5.30 21.90 2.75
C TYR A 327 4.20 20.87 3.00
N LEU A 328 3.77 20.80 4.25
CA LEU A 328 2.63 19.99 4.69
C LEU A 328 1.32 20.74 4.49
N PRO A 329 0.19 20.03 4.34
CA PRO A 329 -1.12 20.65 4.24
C PRO A 329 -1.45 21.49 5.47
N ALA A 330 -2.27 22.52 5.26
CA ALA A 330 -2.76 23.39 6.32
C ALA A 330 -3.61 22.59 7.33
N SER A 331 -3.53 22.96 8.61
CA SER A 331 -4.20 22.27 9.72
C SER A 331 -4.90 23.28 10.64
N ASN A 332 -5.78 22.79 11.50
CA ASN A 332 -6.34 23.57 12.62
C ASN A 332 -5.35 23.70 13.81
N SER A 333 -4.10 23.29 13.63
CA SER A 333 -3.00 23.43 14.57
C SER A 333 -1.88 24.26 13.94
N SER A 334 -1.02 24.87 14.76
CA SER A 334 0.19 25.56 14.27
C SER A 334 1.31 24.60 13.90
N HIS A 335 1.29 23.38 14.45
CA HIS A 335 2.28 22.34 14.20
C HIS A 335 1.60 20.98 13.99
N THR A 336 2.28 20.11 13.25
CA THR A 336 1.92 18.71 12.99
C THR A 336 3.14 17.85 13.27
N ARG A 337 2.96 16.75 14.01
CA ARG A 337 4.04 15.80 14.30
C ARG A 337 4.16 14.75 13.21
N VAL A 338 5.40 14.43 12.86
CA VAL A 338 5.73 13.61 11.71
C VAL A 338 6.77 12.54 12.09
N PRO A 339 6.57 11.25 11.74
CA PRO A 339 7.39 10.14 12.22
C PRO A 339 8.58 9.79 11.31
N VAL A 340 9.81 10.01 11.74
CA VAL A 340 11.03 9.67 10.97
C VAL A 340 11.61 8.34 11.45
N PRO A 341 11.61 7.28 10.62
CA PRO A 341 12.21 6.00 11.02
C PRO A 341 13.73 6.10 11.13
N TRP A 342 14.31 5.36 12.08
CA TRP A 342 15.76 5.26 12.20
C TRP A 342 16.37 4.53 10.98
N PRO A 343 17.56 4.95 10.51
CA PRO A 343 18.21 4.31 9.37
C PRO A 343 18.73 2.92 9.74
N VAL A 344 18.75 2.02 8.77
CA VAL A 344 19.44 0.74 8.88
C VAL A 344 20.92 0.97 8.57
N VAL A 345 21.79 0.68 9.55
CA VAL A 345 23.25 0.82 9.40
C VAL A 345 23.86 -0.57 9.37
N PHE A 346 24.71 -0.83 8.38
CA PHE A 346 25.35 -2.14 8.20
C PHE A 346 26.73 -2.02 7.56
N TRP A 347 27.56 -3.04 7.76
CA TRP A 347 28.77 -3.29 6.98
C TRP A 347 28.46 -4.27 5.86
N ALA A 348 28.87 -3.94 4.63
CA ALA A 348 28.83 -4.85 3.49
C ALA A 348 30.23 -5.41 3.24
N CYS A 349 30.44 -6.69 3.57
CA CYS A 349 31.74 -7.35 3.42
C CYS A 349 31.69 -8.39 2.29
N ARG A 350 32.78 -8.49 1.53
CA ARG A 350 32.95 -9.57 0.54
C ARG A 350 33.12 -10.90 1.26
N ALA A 351 32.34 -11.90 0.88
CA ALA A 351 32.51 -13.26 1.37
C ALA A 351 33.63 -13.97 0.58
N ASP A 352 34.87 -13.86 1.04
CA ASP A 352 36.05 -14.39 0.34
C ASP A 352 36.23 -15.92 0.48
N GLU A 353 35.64 -16.54 1.50
CA GLU A 353 35.68 -18.00 1.69
C GLU A 353 34.27 -18.60 1.68
N GLY A 354 33.96 -19.32 0.59
CA GLY A 354 32.95 -20.37 0.51
C GLY A 354 31.60 -20.08 1.18
N VAL A 355 30.63 -19.63 0.39
CA VAL A 355 29.21 -19.95 0.63
C VAL A 355 29.08 -21.47 0.59
N LYS A 356 29.41 -22.15 1.70
CA LYS A 356 29.15 -23.59 1.89
C LYS A 356 27.64 -23.86 1.95
N MET A 357 26.83 -22.82 1.94
CA MET A 357 25.39 -22.84 1.74
C MET A 357 25.04 -21.67 0.81
N ALA A 358 24.37 -21.95 -0.31
CA ALA A 358 23.95 -20.93 -1.29
C ALA A 358 22.88 -19.96 -0.72
N ALA A 359 22.21 -20.35 0.36
CA ALA A 359 21.26 -19.54 1.10
C ALA A 359 21.45 -19.81 2.60
N ASN A 360 21.74 -18.77 3.38
CA ASN A 360 21.69 -18.83 4.84
C ASN A 360 20.22 -18.71 5.26
N PRO A 361 19.62 -19.70 5.93
CA PRO A 361 18.21 -19.68 6.32
C PRO A 361 17.86 -18.57 7.33
N PHE A 362 18.86 -17.90 7.90
CA PHE A 362 18.70 -16.78 8.81
C PHE A 362 18.89 -15.41 8.15
N ASP A 363 19.49 -15.36 6.95
CA ASP A 363 19.58 -14.12 6.18
C ASP A 363 18.30 -13.97 5.39
N ARG A 364 17.53 -12.92 5.69
CA ARG A 364 16.38 -12.56 4.87
C ARG A 364 16.89 -11.91 3.59
N VAL A 365 16.60 -12.56 2.48
CA VAL A 365 16.79 -11.98 1.14
C VAL A 365 15.64 -11.01 0.83
N HIS A 366 15.92 -10.00 0.00
CA HIS A 366 14.94 -9.02 -0.51
C HIS A 366 14.42 -7.97 0.50
N LEU A 367 15.27 -7.36 1.33
CA LEU A 367 14.89 -6.18 2.13
C LEU A 367 15.08 -4.85 1.36
N GLY A 368 15.39 -4.92 0.07
CA GLY A 368 15.47 -3.79 -0.87
C GLY A 368 16.90 -3.32 -1.13
N TYR A 369 17.67 -3.01 -0.09
CA TYR A 369 19.03 -2.50 -0.27
C TYR A 369 20.04 -3.57 -0.70
N GLU A 370 19.77 -4.86 -0.43
CA GLU A 370 20.67 -5.96 -0.79
C GLU A 370 20.84 -6.11 -2.30
N ALA A 371 19.83 -5.74 -3.08
CA ALA A 371 19.87 -5.78 -4.55
C ALA A 371 20.95 -4.85 -5.14
N LEU A 372 21.41 -3.86 -4.38
CA LEU A 372 22.50 -2.96 -4.79
C LEU A 372 23.89 -3.59 -4.63
N PHE A 373 23.98 -4.80 -4.07
CA PHE A 373 25.22 -5.52 -3.81
C PHE A 373 25.25 -6.87 -4.51
N GLY A 374 26.45 -7.35 -4.86
CA GLY A 374 26.60 -8.64 -5.53
C GLY A 374 26.22 -9.83 -4.63
N PRO A 375 25.92 -11.01 -5.20
CA PRO A 375 25.44 -12.20 -4.49
C PRO A 375 26.45 -12.80 -3.49
N LYS A 376 27.67 -12.27 -3.41
CA LYS A 376 28.73 -12.67 -2.47
C LYS A 376 28.98 -11.59 -1.41
N THR A 377 27.93 -10.90 -0.99
CA THR A 377 28.01 -9.84 0.02
C THR A 377 27.36 -10.33 1.31
N ARG A 378 28.08 -10.19 2.41
CA ARG A 378 27.58 -10.47 3.76
C ARG A 378 27.33 -9.15 4.48
N PHE A 379 26.15 -9.02 5.08
CA PHE A 379 25.74 -7.81 5.79
C PHE A 379 25.87 -8.01 7.31
N MET A 380 26.63 -7.15 7.97
CA MET A 380 26.68 -7.08 9.44
C MET A 380 25.94 -5.83 9.90
N HIS A 381 24.75 -5.98 10.47
CA HIS A 381 23.96 -4.85 10.95
C HIS A 381 24.48 -4.30 12.28
N VAL A 382 24.37 -2.98 12.44
CA VAL A 382 24.65 -2.28 13.70
C VAL A 382 23.34 -2.12 14.45
N GLU A 383 23.29 -2.59 15.69
CA GLU A 383 22.09 -2.50 16.51
C GLU A 383 21.82 -1.05 16.96
N PRO A 384 20.62 -0.50 16.69
CA PRO A 384 20.26 0.83 17.15
C PRO A 384 20.03 0.85 18.66
N LYS A 385 20.54 1.90 19.32
CA LYS A 385 20.28 2.15 20.75
C LYS A 385 19.24 3.25 20.89
N ALA A 386 17.96 2.88 20.95
CA ALA A 386 16.88 3.85 21.17
C ALA A 386 16.96 4.49 22.56
N SER A 387 16.75 5.81 22.63
CA SER A 387 16.68 6.56 23.88
C SER A 387 15.31 6.45 24.57
N GLY A 388 14.26 6.00 23.86
CA GLY A 388 12.86 6.01 24.34
C GLY A 388 12.05 4.73 24.10
N GLY A 389 12.70 3.64 23.69
CA GLY A 389 12.02 2.35 23.43
C GLY A 389 11.35 2.22 22.06
N GLU A 390 11.25 3.30 21.28
CA GLU A 390 10.79 3.30 19.89
C GLU A 390 11.95 3.63 18.93
N LEU A 391 11.98 3.02 17.74
CA LEU A 391 12.97 3.27 16.67
C LEU A 391 12.48 4.30 15.65
N VAL A 392 11.71 5.29 16.12
CA VAL A 392 11.11 6.35 15.32
C VAL A 392 11.35 7.67 16.06
N GLU A 393 11.84 8.67 15.34
CA GLU A 393 12.03 10.03 15.83
C GLU A 393 10.85 10.90 15.39
N TRP A 394 10.18 11.56 16.32
CA TRP A 394 9.04 12.42 15.99
C TRP A 394 9.47 13.88 15.83
N ILE A 395 9.32 14.43 14.64
CA ILE A 395 9.63 15.83 14.35
C ILE A 395 8.35 16.66 14.39
N ASP A 396 8.39 17.81 15.08
CA ASP A 396 7.29 18.76 15.12
C ASP A 396 7.45 19.81 14.01
N VAL A 397 6.53 19.82 13.05
CA VAL A 397 6.60 20.60 11.81
C VAL A 397 5.61 21.75 11.85
N PRO A 398 6.03 23.01 11.60
CA PRO A 398 5.10 24.12 11.51
C PRO A 398 4.22 24.01 10.25
N VAL A 399 2.92 24.23 10.42
CA VAL A 399 1.93 24.22 9.32
C VAL A 399 1.03 25.45 9.39
N LEU A 400 0.39 25.79 8.27
CA LEU A 400 -0.53 26.93 8.22
C LEU A 400 -1.75 26.66 9.12
N ASP A 401 -1.90 27.47 10.19
CA ASP A 401 -3.03 27.40 11.13
C ASP A 401 -4.28 28.08 10.55
N LEU A 402 -5.24 27.25 10.12
CA LEU A 402 -6.48 27.71 9.48
C LEU A 402 -7.35 28.60 10.39
N ARG A 403 -7.17 28.53 11.71
CA ARG A 403 -7.93 29.36 12.66
C ARG A 403 -7.54 30.84 12.59
N LYS A 404 -6.34 31.14 12.09
CA LYS A 404 -5.82 32.51 11.99
C LYS A 404 -5.96 33.10 10.59
N THR A 405 -6.29 32.29 9.59
CA THR A 405 -6.36 32.70 8.17
C THR A 405 -7.37 33.82 7.93
N GLY A 406 -8.54 33.78 8.58
CA GLY A 406 -9.58 34.80 8.40
C GLY A 406 -9.15 36.20 8.85
N TRP A 407 -8.30 36.32 9.88
CA TRP A 407 -7.74 37.61 10.28
C TRP A 407 -6.77 38.11 9.20
N VAL A 408 -5.87 37.25 8.72
CA VAL A 408 -4.88 37.62 7.69
C VAL A 408 -5.56 38.10 6.41
N GLU A 409 -6.62 37.41 5.99
CA GLU A 409 -7.41 37.79 4.81
C GLU A 409 -8.03 39.19 4.98
N MET A 410 -8.75 39.44 6.07
CA MET A 410 -9.36 40.74 6.34
C MET A 410 -8.32 41.86 6.47
N GLY A 411 -7.18 41.59 7.12
CA GLY A 411 -6.09 42.56 7.25
C GLY A 411 -5.45 42.91 5.91
N THR A 412 -5.29 41.91 5.02
CA THR A 412 -4.74 42.11 3.68
C THR A 412 -5.71 42.94 2.82
N VAL A 413 -6.99 42.58 2.81
CA VAL A 413 -8.03 43.35 2.11
C VAL A 413 -8.08 44.79 2.61
N GLY A 414 -8.05 44.99 3.93
CA GLY A 414 -8.02 46.32 4.54
C GLY A 414 -6.83 47.15 4.08
N THR A 415 -5.63 46.55 4.07
CA THR A 415 -4.40 47.21 3.63
C THR A 415 -4.45 47.59 2.15
N VAL A 416 -4.93 46.68 1.29
CA VAL A 416 -5.09 46.93 -0.15
C VAL A 416 -6.09 48.06 -0.40
N VAL A 417 -7.22 48.09 0.32
CA VAL A 417 -8.21 49.17 0.21
C VAL A 417 -7.63 50.50 0.67
N VAL A 418 -6.91 50.54 1.79
CA VAL A 418 -6.27 51.78 2.27
C VAL A 418 -5.22 52.28 1.28
N ALA A 419 -4.39 51.38 0.74
CA ALA A 419 -3.40 51.72 -0.27
C ALA A 419 -4.07 52.24 -1.56
N PHE A 420 -5.13 51.59 -2.02
CA PHE A 420 -5.91 52.00 -3.18
C PHE A 420 -6.55 53.37 -2.99
N LEU A 421 -7.20 53.61 -1.85
CA LEU A 421 -7.78 54.91 -1.50
C LEU A 421 -6.72 56.00 -1.38
N GLY A 422 -5.55 55.68 -0.82
CA GLY A 422 -4.39 56.58 -0.79
C GLY A 422 -3.90 56.95 -2.20
N LEU A 423 -3.85 55.98 -3.10
CA LEU A 423 -3.44 56.18 -4.50
C LEU A 423 -4.47 57.03 -5.27
N CYS A 424 -5.76 56.73 -5.10
CA CYS A 424 -6.86 57.55 -5.64
C CYS A 424 -6.81 58.99 -5.11
N TRP A 425 -6.53 59.19 -3.83
CA TRP A 425 -6.37 60.53 -3.25
C TRP A 425 -5.21 61.28 -3.92
N VAL A 426 -4.02 60.67 -4.04
CA VAL A 426 -2.87 61.31 -4.69
C VAL A 426 -3.18 61.70 -6.14
N LEU A 427 -3.82 60.81 -6.92
CA LEU A 427 -4.21 61.08 -8.30
C LEU A 427 -5.23 62.22 -8.42
N LEU A 428 -6.25 62.25 -7.57
CA LEU A 428 -7.29 63.30 -7.58
C LEU A 428 -6.76 64.66 -7.09
N ARG A 429 -5.73 64.67 -6.24
CA ARG A 429 -5.08 65.91 -5.78
C ARG A 429 -4.10 66.47 -6.81
N GLY A 430 -3.43 65.61 -7.58
CA GLY A 430 -2.55 66.00 -8.68
C GLY A 430 -3.29 66.62 -9.89
N GLY A 431 -4.57 66.28 -10.09
CA GLY A 431 -5.41 66.84 -11.16
C GLY A 431 -5.90 68.28 -10.92
N LYS A 432 -5.60 68.90 -9.77
CA LYS A 432 -6.10 70.25 -9.41
C LYS A 432 -5.08 71.38 -9.57
N VAL A 433 -3.91 71.16 -10.20
CA VAL A 433 -2.89 72.20 -10.42
C VAL A 433 -2.47 72.32 -11.90
N ARG A 434 -3.30 73.01 -12.71
CA ARG A 434 -2.97 73.93 -13.85
C ARG A 434 -4.18 74.04 -14.79
N GLY A 435 -4.64 75.21 -15.24
CA GLY A 435 -4.01 76.52 -15.22
C GLY A 435 -5.00 77.67 -15.35
N LYS A 436 -4.67 78.77 -14.68
CA LYS A 436 -5.26 80.09 -14.88
C LYS A 436 -4.57 80.67 -16.12
N VAL A 437 -5.27 80.75 -17.24
CA VAL A 437 -4.76 81.37 -18.48
C VAL A 437 -4.90 82.89 -18.36
N GLU A 438 -3.78 83.60 -18.37
CA GLU A 438 -3.70 85.06 -18.35
C GLU A 438 -3.89 85.60 -19.79
N LYS A 439 -4.92 86.44 -20.00
CA LYS A 439 -5.20 87.09 -21.30
C LYS A 439 -4.29 88.30 -21.49
N GLY A 440 -3.23 88.15 -22.30
CA GLY A 440 -2.42 89.26 -22.80
C GLY A 440 -3.15 90.04 -23.92
N LYS A 441 -3.28 91.36 -23.74
CA LYS A 441 -3.79 92.33 -24.72
C LYS A 441 -2.85 92.44 -25.93
N LYS A 442 -3.38 92.31 -27.15
CA LYS A 442 -2.72 92.76 -28.38
C LYS A 442 -2.81 94.29 -28.49
N LYS A 443 -1.68 94.97 -28.63
CA LYS A 443 -1.60 96.32 -29.21
C LYS A 443 -1.27 96.17 -30.70
N GLN A 444 -1.97 96.95 -31.51
CA GLN A 444 -1.57 97.34 -32.86
C GLN A 444 -1.08 98.79 -32.78
#